data_AF-A0A439PK71-F1
#
_entry.id   AF-A0A439PK71-F1
#
_cell.length_a   1.000
_cell.length_b   1.000
_cell.length_c   1.000
_cell.angle_alpha   90.00
_cell.angle_beta   90.00
_cell.angle_gamma   90.00
#
_symmetry.space_group_name_H-M   'P 1'
#
loop_
_entity.id
_entity.type
_entity.pdbx_description
1 polymer ?
#
loop_
_entity_poly.entity_id
_entity_poly.type
_entity_poly.pdbx_seq_one_letter_code
_entity_poly.pdbx_strand_id
1 'polypeptide(L)'
;MNLIGAALLFLIALLFALAGITRAGVWLIERRSPPAGEFAEVNGARIHYAHIPAPADADLAPLVFIHGASANLKDQMLPLKPLLEGRAEMLFLDRPGLGWSRRGNNETLAAQADTIAGLMDRLGIAKAIVVAHSFGGAITTAFARQHPEKTLGLVFLAPATHPWPGGATAWYYKLTATPVVGWLFSETLACPAGMLRIGDATACVFSPNTLPDFYLQNASIPLVLRPSAFRANARDVAQLHDYVRTASPAYREIKAPTVVISGDRDKVVYATIHSVGLERDIPGAELVWVRNLGHKPDWIAPDLVVGAIRKVAGEDVDLQAIAKAVEGRIAGDAYNDGKCPDIKVPDAELAPT
;
A
#
# COMPACT_ATOMS: atom_id res chain seq x y z
N MET A 1 43.71 27.64 -9.54
CA MET A 1 42.40 27.24 -8.99
C MET A 1 42.58 27.06 -7.48
N ASN A 2 41.86 27.80 -6.64
CA ASN A 2 41.99 27.64 -5.19
C ASN A 2 41.31 26.33 -4.73
N LEU A 3 41.70 25.83 -3.55
CA LEU A 3 41.18 24.56 -3.01
C LEU A 3 39.64 24.52 -2.94
N ILE A 4 39.02 25.67 -2.66
CA ILE A 4 37.56 25.84 -2.62
C ILE A 4 36.94 25.60 -4.01
N GLY A 5 37.50 26.19 -5.07
CA GLY A 5 37.02 25.99 -6.43
C GLY A 5 37.19 24.54 -6.91
N ALA A 6 38.31 23.90 -6.57
CA ALA A 6 38.52 22.48 -6.87
C ALA A 6 37.51 21.58 -6.15
N ALA A 7 37.23 21.84 -4.87
CA ALA A 7 36.24 21.09 -4.09
C ALA A 7 34.81 21.27 -4.64
N LEU A 8 34.44 22.50 -5.04
CA LEU A 8 33.13 22.76 -5.64
C LEU A 8 32.94 22.02 -6.95
N LEU A 9 33.94 22.06 -7.85
CA LEU A 9 33.90 21.33 -9.12
C LEU A 9 33.79 19.81 -8.90
N PHE A 10 34.52 19.28 -7.92
CA PHE A 10 34.43 17.87 -7.54
C PHE A 10 33.02 17.50 -7.07
N LEU A 11 32.41 18.30 -6.18
CA LEU A 11 31.05 18.07 -5.70
C LEU A 11 30.02 18.10 -6.83
N ILE A 12 30.14 19.06 -7.75
CA ILE A 12 29.26 19.14 -8.92
C ILE A 12 29.42 17.90 -9.80
N ALA A 13 30.66 17.50 -10.10
CA ALA A 13 30.93 16.29 -10.89
C ALA A 13 30.38 15.02 -10.22
N LEU A 14 30.50 14.90 -8.89
CA LEU A 14 29.93 13.81 -8.12
C LEU A 14 28.40 13.76 -8.21
N LEU A 15 27.72 14.91 -8.10
CA LEU A 15 26.27 14.98 -8.26
C LEU A 15 25.82 14.56 -9.67
N PHE A 16 26.53 14.99 -10.72
CA PHE A 16 26.25 14.55 -12.08
C PHE A 16 26.49 13.05 -12.27
N ALA A 17 27.55 12.49 -11.69
CA ALA A 17 27.82 11.06 -11.75
C ALA A 17 26.71 10.24 -11.06
N LEU A 18 26.29 10.65 -9.85
CA LEU A 18 25.21 10.00 -9.11
C LEU A 18 23.85 10.13 -9.84
N ALA A 19 23.58 11.29 -10.44
CA ALA A 19 22.41 11.47 -11.29
C ALA A 19 22.45 10.53 -12.50
N GLY A 20 23.62 10.40 -13.16
CA GLY A 20 23.82 9.47 -14.27
C GLY A 20 23.55 8.00 -13.87
N ILE A 21 24.07 7.57 -12.72
CA ILE A 21 23.82 6.23 -12.15
C ILE A 21 22.32 6.04 -11.89
N THR A 22 21.66 7.03 -11.27
CA THR A 22 20.22 7.00 -11.02
C THR A 22 19.44 6.88 -12.33
N ARG A 23 19.78 7.64 -13.37
CA ARG A 23 19.09 7.59 -14.68
C ARG A 23 19.28 6.23 -15.37
N ALA A 24 20.49 5.66 -15.33
CA ALA A 24 20.75 4.32 -15.84
C ALA A 24 19.99 3.23 -15.07
N GLY A 25 19.93 3.35 -13.73
CA GLY A 25 19.15 2.46 -12.86
C GLY A 25 17.65 2.53 -13.15
N VAL A 26 17.09 3.74 -13.28
CA VAL A 26 15.69 3.95 -13.66
C VAL A 26 15.37 3.32 -15.00
N TRP A 27 16.22 3.52 -16.02
CA TRP A 27 16.04 2.91 -17.32
C TRP A 27 16.02 1.37 -17.25
N LEU A 28 16.89 0.77 -16.44
CA LEU A 28 16.90 -0.69 -16.23
C LEU A 28 15.65 -1.18 -15.51
N ILE A 29 15.20 -0.45 -14.49
CA ILE A 29 13.95 -0.74 -13.77
C ILE A 29 12.77 -0.71 -14.75
N GLU A 30 12.65 0.35 -15.56
CA GLU A 30 11.56 0.49 -16.53
C GLU A 30 11.55 -0.60 -17.60
N ARG A 31 12.74 -1.00 -18.08
CA ARG A 31 12.88 -2.11 -19.03
C ARG A 31 12.47 -3.46 -18.44
N ARG A 32 12.74 -3.68 -17.15
CA ARG A 32 12.41 -4.94 -16.45
C ARG A 32 10.96 -4.97 -15.93
N SER A 33 10.33 -3.80 -15.80
CA SER A 33 9.00 -3.67 -15.22
C SER A 33 8.07 -2.85 -16.14
N PRO A 34 7.79 -3.34 -17.37
CA PRO A 34 6.85 -2.65 -18.26
C PRO A 34 5.45 -2.53 -17.62
N PRO A 35 4.67 -1.51 -18.00
CA PRO A 35 3.30 -1.36 -17.54
C PRO A 35 2.47 -2.60 -17.91
N ALA A 36 1.55 -2.99 -17.04
CA ALA A 36 0.66 -4.12 -17.21
C ALA A 36 -0.77 -3.61 -17.05
N GLY A 37 -1.45 -3.46 -18.20
CA GLY A 37 -2.79 -2.87 -18.28
C GLY A 37 -2.81 -1.59 -19.13
N GLU A 38 -3.73 -0.71 -18.79
CA GLU A 38 -4.12 0.47 -19.55
C GLU A 38 -3.88 1.76 -18.77
N PHE A 39 -4.17 2.90 -19.42
CA PHE A 39 -4.05 4.22 -18.82
C PHE A 39 -5.30 5.06 -19.04
N ALA A 40 -5.67 5.84 -18.03
CA ALA A 40 -6.76 6.80 -18.10
C ALA A 40 -6.36 8.14 -17.49
N GLU A 41 -6.76 9.24 -18.12
CA GLU A 41 -6.74 10.57 -17.51
C GLU A 41 -8.00 10.73 -16.65
N VAL A 42 -7.84 10.90 -15.34
CA VAL A 42 -8.94 11.03 -14.38
C VAL A 42 -8.54 12.09 -13.35
N ASN A 43 -9.40 13.09 -13.14
CA ASN A 43 -9.21 14.15 -12.15
C ASN A 43 -7.80 14.77 -12.17
N GLY A 44 -7.27 15.04 -13.37
CA GLY A 44 -5.95 15.66 -13.56
C GLY A 44 -4.74 14.73 -13.37
N ALA A 45 -4.96 13.44 -13.09
CA ALA A 45 -3.92 12.42 -13.00
C ALA A 45 -4.03 11.42 -14.16
N ARG A 46 -2.87 10.89 -14.59
CA ARG A 46 -2.81 9.76 -15.53
C ARG A 46 -2.65 8.49 -14.74
N ILE A 47 -3.72 7.70 -14.61
CA ILE A 47 -3.74 6.48 -13.82
C ILE A 47 -3.44 5.27 -14.68
N HIS A 48 -2.48 4.46 -14.26
CA HIS A 48 -2.22 3.13 -14.80
C HIS A 48 -3.05 2.10 -14.02
N TYR A 49 -3.74 1.23 -14.73
CA TYR A 49 -4.61 0.24 -14.11
C TYR A 49 -4.69 -1.05 -14.95
N ALA A 50 -4.96 -2.16 -14.29
CA ALA A 50 -5.35 -3.42 -14.92
C ALA A 50 -6.83 -3.67 -14.60
N HIS A 51 -7.66 -3.70 -15.64
CA HIS A 51 -9.07 -4.04 -15.56
C HIS A 51 -9.28 -5.46 -16.07
N ILE A 52 -9.77 -6.34 -15.21
CA ILE A 52 -10.06 -7.73 -15.52
C ILE A 52 -11.58 -7.87 -15.52
N PRO A 53 -12.24 -7.94 -16.70
CA PRO A 53 -13.69 -8.09 -16.76
C PRO A 53 -14.12 -9.46 -16.22
N ALA A 54 -15.32 -9.52 -15.68
CA ALA A 54 -15.97 -10.77 -15.28
C ALA A 54 -16.93 -11.26 -16.37
N PRO A 55 -17.19 -12.58 -16.45
CA PRO A 55 -18.31 -13.09 -17.23
C PRO A 55 -19.65 -12.68 -16.60
N ALA A 56 -20.74 -12.77 -17.36
CA ALA A 56 -22.07 -12.31 -16.91
C ALA A 56 -22.64 -13.11 -15.72
N ASP A 57 -22.11 -14.32 -15.48
CA ASP A 57 -22.47 -15.24 -14.40
C ASP A 57 -21.46 -15.21 -13.23
N ALA A 58 -20.60 -14.20 -13.17
CA ALA A 58 -19.72 -13.95 -12.03
C ALA A 58 -20.50 -13.90 -10.71
N ASP A 59 -20.00 -14.62 -9.70
CA ASP A 59 -20.69 -14.82 -8.42
C ASP A 59 -20.31 -13.78 -7.35
N LEU A 60 -19.32 -12.93 -7.61
CA LEU A 60 -18.87 -11.86 -6.72
C LEU A 60 -19.06 -10.48 -7.36
N ALA A 61 -19.33 -9.49 -6.50
CA ALA A 61 -19.42 -8.10 -6.90
C ALA A 61 -18.06 -7.56 -7.42
N PRO A 62 -18.06 -6.46 -8.19
CA PRO A 62 -16.82 -5.82 -8.64
C PRO A 62 -15.88 -5.48 -7.48
N LEU A 63 -14.58 -5.61 -7.73
CA LEU A 63 -13.52 -5.45 -6.73
C LEU A 63 -12.56 -4.34 -7.16
N VAL A 64 -12.20 -3.46 -6.22
CA VAL A 64 -11.19 -2.41 -6.44
C VAL A 64 -10.04 -2.62 -5.45
N PHE A 65 -8.82 -2.73 -5.96
CA PHE A 65 -7.64 -3.00 -5.16
C PHE A 65 -6.76 -1.76 -5.01
N ILE A 66 -6.47 -1.40 -3.76
CA ILE A 66 -5.67 -0.21 -3.41
C ILE A 66 -4.42 -0.64 -2.65
N HIS A 67 -3.27 -0.58 -3.33
CA HIS A 67 -2.00 -1.01 -2.78
C HIS A 67 -1.44 -0.03 -1.72
N GLY A 68 -0.52 -0.54 -0.90
CA GLY A 68 0.14 0.20 0.17
C GLY A 68 1.19 1.23 -0.28
N ALA A 69 2.00 1.67 0.69
CA ALA A 69 3.17 2.49 0.43
C ALA A 69 4.26 1.64 -0.23
N SER A 70 5.09 2.27 -1.05
CA SER A 70 6.23 1.63 -1.73
C SER A 70 5.88 0.42 -2.61
N ALA A 71 4.63 0.33 -3.05
CA ALA A 71 4.09 -0.73 -3.90
C ALA A 71 3.52 -0.17 -5.22
N ASN A 72 2.91 -1.06 -6.00
CA ASN A 72 2.20 -0.78 -7.24
C ASN A 72 1.11 -1.86 -7.44
N LEU A 73 0.30 -1.74 -8.49
CA LEU A 73 -0.85 -2.61 -8.75
C LEU A 73 -0.52 -4.09 -8.81
N LYS A 74 0.70 -4.46 -9.24
CA LYS A 74 1.12 -5.87 -9.34
C LYS A 74 1.23 -6.53 -7.97
N ASP A 75 1.48 -5.76 -6.91
CA ASP A 75 1.68 -6.31 -5.57
C ASP A 75 0.47 -7.08 -5.07
N GLN A 76 -0.74 -6.52 -5.22
CA GLN A 76 -1.98 -7.23 -4.89
C GLN A 76 -2.53 -8.06 -6.05
N MET A 77 -2.26 -7.67 -7.30
CA MET A 77 -2.77 -8.41 -8.47
C MET A 77 -2.23 -9.82 -8.56
N LEU A 78 -0.93 -10.02 -8.28
CA LEU A 78 -0.29 -11.32 -8.44
C LEU A 78 -0.90 -12.42 -7.55
N PRO A 79 -1.08 -12.22 -6.23
CA PRO A 79 -1.65 -13.28 -5.39
C PRO A 79 -3.17 -13.40 -5.50
N LEU A 80 -3.89 -12.31 -5.82
CA LEU A 80 -5.37 -12.30 -5.73
C LEU A 80 -6.07 -12.55 -7.07
N LYS A 81 -5.54 -12.06 -8.20
CA LYS A 81 -6.16 -12.27 -9.52
C LYS A 81 -6.45 -13.75 -9.81
N PRO A 82 -5.51 -14.70 -9.60
CA PRO A 82 -5.76 -16.11 -9.94
C PRO A 82 -6.91 -16.76 -9.15
N LEU A 83 -7.25 -16.23 -7.97
CA LEU A 83 -8.32 -16.78 -7.12
C LEU A 83 -9.71 -16.18 -7.44
N LEU A 84 -9.74 -15.08 -8.18
CA LEU A 84 -10.93 -14.25 -8.41
C LEU A 84 -11.27 -14.10 -9.90
N GLU A 85 -10.36 -14.48 -10.79
CA GLU A 85 -10.60 -14.50 -12.23
C GLU A 85 -11.76 -15.44 -12.57
N GLY A 86 -12.71 -14.95 -13.36
CA GLY A 86 -13.97 -15.64 -13.65
C GLY A 86 -15.05 -15.48 -12.58
N ARG A 87 -14.72 -14.94 -11.40
CA ARG A 87 -15.66 -14.77 -10.27
C ARG A 87 -16.03 -13.32 -9.99
N ALA A 88 -15.16 -12.37 -10.31
CA ALA A 88 -15.39 -10.95 -10.08
C ALA A 88 -14.79 -10.09 -11.20
N GLU A 89 -15.42 -8.95 -11.47
CA GLU A 89 -14.78 -7.85 -12.19
C GLU A 89 -13.74 -7.22 -11.26
N MET A 90 -12.50 -7.05 -11.71
CA MET A 90 -11.42 -6.55 -10.87
C MET A 90 -10.75 -5.31 -11.47
N LEU A 91 -10.53 -4.32 -10.62
CA LEU A 91 -9.75 -3.13 -10.93
C LEU A 91 -8.54 -3.05 -10.00
N PHE A 92 -7.36 -3.32 -10.53
CA PHE A 92 -6.08 -3.03 -9.86
C PHE A 92 -5.53 -1.73 -10.41
N LEU A 93 -5.12 -0.80 -9.55
CA LEU A 93 -4.60 0.49 -10.01
C LEU A 93 -3.30 0.88 -9.32
N ASP A 94 -2.43 1.57 -10.04
CA ASP A 94 -1.32 2.29 -9.46
C ASP A 94 -1.84 3.60 -8.87
N ARG A 95 -1.65 3.81 -7.57
CA ARG A 95 -2.04 5.06 -6.91
C ARG A 95 -1.39 6.28 -7.58
N PRO A 96 -2.01 7.47 -7.55
CA PRO A 96 -1.44 8.67 -8.19
C PRO A 96 0.03 8.90 -7.83
N GLY A 97 0.90 8.90 -8.85
CA GLY A 97 2.35 9.11 -8.72
C GLY A 97 3.18 7.86 -8.39
N LEU A 98 2.56 6.71 -8.15
CA LEU A 98 3.23 5.42 -7.95
C LEU A 98 3.05 4.50 -9.14
N GLY A 99 3.81 3.40 -9.16
CA GLY A 99 3.91 2.53 -10.33
C GLY A 99 4.07 3.38 -11.59
N TRP A 100 3.28 3.15 -12.63
CA TRP A 100 3.25 3.91 -13.89
C TRP A 100 2.26 5.08 -13.92
N SER A 101 1.55 5.35 -12.82
CA SER A 101 0.67 6.50 -12.70
C SER A 101 1.44 7.82 -12.55
N ARG A 102 0.87 8.91 -13.07
CA ARG A 102 1.35 10.29 -12.86
C ARG A 102 0.43 11.01 -11.89
N ARG A 103 1.06 11.68 -10.91
CA ARG A 103 0.38 12.33 -9.78
C ARG A 103 -0.66 13.38 -10.17
N GLY A 104 -0.36 14.22 -11.16
CA GLY A 104 -1.20 15.39 -11.42
C GLY A 104 -1.29 16.30 -10.20
N ASN A 105 -2.49 16.75 -9.88
CA ASN A 105 -2.86 17.54 -8.69
C ASN A 105 -3.34 16.68 -7.49
N ASN A 106 -3.18 15.35 -7.54
CA ASN A 106 -3.67 14.43 -6.51
C ASN A 106 -2.73 14.35 -5.30
N GLU A 107 -2.60 15.47 -4.58
CA GLU A 107 -1.65 15.57 -3.47
C GLU A 107 -2.22 15.08 -2.13
N THR A 108 -3.55 14.98 -1.97
CA THR A 108 -4.19 14.53 -0.72
C THR A 108 -4.77 13.12 -0.88
N LEU A 109 -4.90 12.39 0.24
CA LEU A 109 -5.53 11.06 0.23
C LEU A 109 -6.99 11.11 -0.23
N ALA A 110 -7.70 12.19 0.13
CA ALA A 110 -9.04 12.51 -0.38
C ALA A 110 -9.07 12.62 -1.91
N ALA A 111 -8.13 13.38 -2.51
CA ALA A 111 -8.06 13.50 -3.96
C ALA A 111 -7.76 12.14 -4.64
N GLN A 112 -6.89 11.31 -4.02
CA GLN A 112 -6.64 9.96 -4.53
C GLN A 112 -7.91 9.10 -4.51
N ALA A 113 -8.75 9.20 -3.46
CA ALA A 113 -10.03 8.52 -3.40
C ALA A 113 -11.02 9.02 -4.48
N ASP A 114 -11.12 10.34 -4.68
CA ASP A 114 -11.95 10.92 -5.76
C ASP A 114 -11.49 10.43 -7.15
N THR A 115 -10.19 10.29 -7.35
CA THR A 115 -9.63 9.76 -8.60
C THR A 115 -9.92 8.28 -8.80
N ILE A 116 -9.95 7.48 -7.73
CA ILE A 116 -10.37 6.08 -7.82
C ILE A 116 -11.85 6.00 -8.19
N ALA A 117 -12.71 6.81 -7.56
CA ALA A 117 -14.13 6.90 -7.90
C ALA A 117 -14.35 7.33 -9.36
N GLY A 118 -13.61 8.33 -9.84
CA GLY A 118 -13.67 8.77 -11.23
C GLY A 118 -13.16 7.72 -12.23
N LEU A 119 -12.19 6.88 -11.82
CA LEU A 119 -11.75 5.77 -12.65
C LEU A 119 -12.82 4.67 -12.73
N MET A 120 -13.49 4.38 -11.62
CA MET A 120 -14.65 3.48 -11.61
C MET A 120 -15.76 3.98 -12.54
N ASP A 121 -16.11 5.27 -12.51
CA ASP A 121 -17.10 5.87 -13.41
C ASP A 121 -16.72 5.69 -14.88
N ARG A 122 -15.45 5.92 -15.21
CA ARG A 122 -14.94 5.78 -16.58
C ARG A 122 -15.03 4.34 -17.09
N LEU A 123 -14.88 3.36 -16.19
CA LEU A 123 -14.95 1.93 -16.52
C LEU A 123 -16.36 1.35 -16.38
N GLY A 124 -17.35 2.14 -15.95
CA GLY A 124 -18.72 1.67 -15.75
C GLY A 124 -18.93 0.86 -14.46
N ILE A 125 -17.97 0.89 -13.52
CA ILE A 125 -18.07 0.19 -12.23
C ILE A 125 -18.89 1.07 -11.28
N ALA A 126 -20.19 0.82 -11.19
CA ALA A 126 -21.09 1.64 -10.38
C ALA A 126 -20.80 1.55 -8.87
N LYS A 127 -20.55 0.33 -8.37
CA LYS A 127 -20.21 0.06 -6.97
C LYS A 127 -19.24 -1.12 -6.88
N ALA A 128 -18.40 -1.15 -5.86
CA ALA A 128 -17.43 -2.21 -5.66
C ALA A 128 -17.16 -2.52 -4.18
N ILE A 129 -16.64 -3.72 -3.92
CA ILE A 129 -15.94 -4.03 -2.67
C ILE A 129 -14.51 -3.50 -2.83
N VAL A 130 -14.04 -2.72 -1.85
CA VAL A 130 -12.69 -2.14 -1.87
C VAL A 130 -11.77 -2.96 -0.99
N VAL A 131 -10.70 -3.49 -1.58
CA VAL A 131 -9.69 -4.31 -0.90
C VAL A 131 -8.38 -3.54 -0.83
N ALA A 132 -7.93 -3.20 0.37
CA ALA A 132 -6.81 -2.28 0.52
C ALA A 132 -5.75 -2.76 1.51
N HIS A 133 -4.49 -2.58 1.13
CA HIS A 133 -3.34 -2.99 1.93
C HIS A 133 -2.64 -1.77 2.55
N SER A 134 -2.30 -1.84 3.84
CA SER A 134 -1.41 -0.89 4.50
C SER A 134 -1.87 0.56 4.34
N PHE A 135 -1.03 1.42 3.74
CA PHE A 135 -1.36 2.80 3.39
C PHE A 135 -2.67 2.94 2.61
N GLY A 136 -2.99 1.97 1.74
CA GLY A 136 -4.24 1.94 0.99
C GLY A 136 -5.46 2.03 1.91
N GLY A 137 -5.37 1.52 3.14
CA GLY A 137 -6.43 1.62 4.13
C GLY A 137 -6.86 3.07 4.42
N ALA A 138 -5.92 4.01 4.56
CA ALA A 138 -6.29 5.42 4.79
C ALA A 138 -6.98 6.07 3.56
N ILE A 139 -6.66 5.62 2.35
CA ILE A 139 -7.38 6.05 1.14
C ILE A 139 -8.75 5.42 1.09
N THR A 140 -8.88 4.15 1.47
CA THR A 140 -10.16 3.45 1.53
C THR A 140 -11.11 4.06 2.56
N THR A 141 -10.62 4.52 3.71
CA THR A 141 -11.47 5.26 4.66
C THR A 141 -11.93 6.60 4.09
N ALA A 142 -11.09 7.29 3.30
CA ALA A 142 -11.50 8.47 2.54
C ALA A 142 -12.59 8.13 1.51
N PHE A 143 -12.34 7.10 0.70
CA PHE A 143 -13.24 6.63 -0.36
C PHE A 143 -14.61 6.26 0.19
N ALA A 144 -14.67 5.45 1.25
CA ALA A 144 -15.92 5.01 1.85
C ALA A 144 -16.77 6.17 2.42
N ARG A 145 -16.12 7.25 2.86
CA ARG A 145 -16.80 8.44 3.41
C ARG A 145 -17.24 9.41 2.32
N GLN A 146 -16.44 9.57 1.27
CA GLN A 146 -16.72 10.51 0.17
C GLN A 146 -17.64 9.92 -0.89
N HIS A 147 -17.56 8.60 -1.09
CA HIS A 147 -18.29 7.85 -2.12
C HIS A 147 -19.03 6.64 -1.51
N PRO A 148 -19.84 6.83 -0.44
CA PRO A 148 -20.57 5.72 0.19
C PRO A 148 -21.53 5.03 -0.79
N GLU A 149 -22.05 5.75 -1.78
CA GLU A 149 -22.90 5.22 -2.85
C GLU A 149 -22.19 4.25 -3.79
N LYS A 150 -20.85 4.33 -3.87
CA LYS A 150 -19.98 3.43 -4.67
C LYS A 150 -19.39 2.28 -3.86
N THR A 151 -19.62 2.22 -2.55
CA THR A 151 -18.97 1.27 -1.64
C THR A 151 -19.92 0.14 -1.24
N LEU A 152 -19.65 -1.09 -1.70
CA LEU A 152 -20.42 -2.29 -1.31
C LEU A 152 -19.90 -2.93 -0.02
N GLY A 153 -18.59 -2.89 0.20
CA GLY A 153 -17.94 -3.51 1.34
C GLY A 153 -16.46 -3.16 1.36
N LEU A 154 -15.81 -3.34 2.51
CA LEU A 154 -14.42 -2.97 2.74
C LEU A 154 -13.65 -4.15 3.30
N VAL A 155 -12.49 -4.45 2.71
CA VAL A 155 -11.54 -5.43 3.23
C VAL A 155 -10.19 -4.75 3.44
N PHE A 156 -9.81 -4.57 4.70
CA PHE A 156 -8.55 -3.97 5.10
C PHE A 156 -7.51 -5.06 5.42
N LEU A 157 -6.33 -4.95 4.81
CA LEU A 157 -5.21 -5.87 5.01
C LEU A 157 -4.07 -5.12 5.67
N ALA A 158 -3.77 -5.44 6.93
CA ALA A 158 -2.72 -4.78 7.72
C ALA A 158 -2.72 -3.24 7.59
N PRO A 159 -3.84 -2.55 7.89
CA PRO A 159 -4.06 -1.16 7.49
C PRO A 159 -3.26 -0.13 8.31
N ALA A 160 -3.04 1.05 7.75
CA ALA A 160 -2.54 2.23 8.46
C ALA A 160 -3.59 3.36 8.44
N THR A 161 -4.43 3.45 9.47
CA THR A 161 -5.68 4.25 9.43
C THR A 161 -5.90 5.18 10.62
N HIS A 162 -5.09 5.08 11.66
CA HIS A 162 -5.27 5.80 12.92
C HIS A 162 -3.99 6.53 13.31
N PRO A 163 -4.07 7.67 14.01
CA PRO A 163 -2.88 8.35 14.50
C PRO A 163 -2.09 7.44 15.43
N TRP A 164 -0.77 7.54 15.38
CA TRP A 164 0.13 6.74 16.19
C TRP A 164 1.17 7.63 16.87
N PRO A 165 1.73 7.18 18.00
CA PRO A 165 2.90 7.75 18.66
C PRO A 165 3.85 8.58 17.79
N GLY A 166 3.85 9.90 18.04
CA GLY A 166 4.76 10.87 17.43
C GLY A 166 4.72 10.96 15.89
N GLY A 167 3.77 10.30 15.21
CA GLY A 167 3.76 10.20 13.75
C GLY A 167 5.08 9.66 13.18
N ALA A 168 5.80 8.84 13.94
CA ALA A 168 7.13 8.40 13.60
C ALA A 168 7.12 7.62 12.27
N THR A 169 7.96 8.05 11.33
CA THR A 169 8.22 7.39 10.05
C THR A 169 9.72 7.41 9.78
N ALA A 170 10.19 6.63 8.80
CA ALA A 170 11.59 6.63 8.46
C ALA A 170 12.08 8.03 8.01
N TRP A 171 13.25 8.45 8.49
CA TRP A 171 13.80 9.80 8.29
C TRP A 171 13.83 10.26 6.83
N TYR A 172 14.03 9.31 5.90
CA TYR A 172 14.15 9.61 4.48
C TYR A 172 12.84 10.10 3.88
N TYR A 173 11.68 9.79 4.46
CA TYR A 173 10.40 10.34 3.99
C TYR A 173 10.34 11.86 4.20
N LYS A 174 10.70 12.33 5.39
CA LYS A 174 10.76 13.77 5.68
C LYS A 174 11.81 14.49 4.83
N LEU A 175 13.01 13.90 4.66
CA LEU A 175 14.04 14.46 3.79
C LEU A 175 13.52 14.59 2.34
N THR A 176 12.92 13.52 1.83
CA THR A 176 12.46 13.43 0.44
C THR A 176 11.27 14.36 0.14
N ALA A 177 10.43 14.62 1.14
CA ALA A 177 9.33 15.57 1.02
C ALA A 177 9.79 17.05 1.03
N THR A 178 11.01 17.34 1.46
CA THR A 178 11.53 18.72 1.55
C THR A 178 11.86 19.27 0.14
N PRO A 179 11.35 20.46 -0.26
CA PRO A 179 11.63 21.03 -1.58
C PRO A 179 13.13 21.20 -1.85
N VAL A 180 13.54 21.05 -3.10
CA VAL A 180 14.95 21.11 -3.59
C VAL A 180 15.86 20.02 -3.02
N VAL A 181 15.94 19.87 -1.69
CA VAL A 181 16.74 18.84 -1.00
C VAL A 181 16.23 17.44 -1.36
N GLY A 182 14.93 17.21 -1.22
CA GLY A 182 14.31 15.94 -1.57
C GLY A 182 14.32 15.66 -3.06
N TRP A 183 14.29 16.71 -3.90
CA TRP A 183 14.54 16.58 -5.33
C TRP A 183 15.96 16.07 -5.57
N LEU A 184 16.99 16.77 -5.09
CA LEU A 184 18.38 16.39 -5.27
C LEU A 184 18.66 14.98 -4.73
N PHE A 185 18.19 14.66 -3.53
CA PHE A 185 18.31 13.33 -2.92
C PHE A 185 17.70 12.24 -3.82
N SER A 186 16.50 12.48 -4.35
CA SER A 186 15.82 11.50 -5.20
C SER A 186 16.51 11.33 -6.55
N GLU A 187 17.00 12.43 -7.11
CA GLU A 187 17.67 12.45 -8.42
C GLU A 187 19.07 11.84 -8.40
N THR A 188 19.67 11.65 -7.22
CA THR A 188 21.07 11.19 -7.08
C THR A 188 21.23 9.91 -6.27
N LEU A 189 20.53 9.77 -5.14
CA LEU A 189 20.82 8.74 -4.14
C LEU A 189 19.69 7.73 -3.96
N ALA A 190 18.42 8.11 -4.17
CA ALA A 190 17.28 7.23 -3.88
C ALA A 190 17.36 5.89 -4.64
N CYS A 191 17.68 5.90 -5.93
CA CYS A 191 17.81 4.68 -6.72
C CYS A 191 19.01 3.82 -6.29
N PRO A 192 20.27 4.29 -6.31
CA PRO A 192 21.40 3.45 -5.93
C PRO A 192 21.35 2.98 -4.47
N ALA A 193 21.04 3.87 -3.52
CA ALA A 193 20.93 3.49 -2.10
C ALA A 193 19.72 2.59 -1.84
N GLY A 194 18.59 2.85 -2.53
CA GLY A 194 17.40 2.03 -2.44
C GLY A 194 17.64 0.60 -2.95
N MET A 195 18.34 0.44 -4.08
CA MET A 195 18.66 -0.88 -4.63
C MET A 195 19.55 -1.71 -3.69
N LEU A 196 20.40 -1.08 -2.89
CA LEU A 196 21.20 -1.76 -1.87
C LEU A 196 20.38 -2.22 -0.66
N ARG A 197 19.22 -1.59 -0.40
CA ARG A 197 18.39 -1.84 0.80
C ARG A 197 17.06 -2.53 0.53
N ILE A 198 16.62 -2.58 -0.72
CA ILE A 198 15.28 -3.06 -1.10
C ILE A 198 15.06 -4.52 -0.71
N GLY A 199 16.09 -5.37 -0.81
CA GLY A 199 16.02 -6.77 -0.39
C GLY A 199 15.70 -6.91 1.10
N ASP A 200 16.51 -6.28 1.96
CA ASP A 200 16.33 -6.34 3.41
C ASP A 200 15.00 -5.68 3.84
N ALA A 201 14.67 -4.53 3.25
CA ALA A 201 13.41 -3.85 3.54
C ALA A 201 12.19 -4.72 3.19
N THR A 202 12.20 -5.34 2.01
CA THR A 202 11.14 -6.27 1.59
C THR A 202 11.12 -7.52 2.46
N ALA A 203 12.26 -8.06 2.85
CA ALA A 203 12.31 -9.21 3.74
C ALA A 203 11.68 -8.88 5.11
N CYS A 204 11.87 -7.67 5.63
CA CYS A 204 11.21 -7.23 6.86
C CYS A 204 9.71 -6.98 6.73
N VAL A 205 9.23 -6.62 5.54
CA VAL A 205 7.79 -6.52 5.27
C VAL A 205 7.12 -7.90 5.33
N PHE A 206 7.80 -8.97 4.90
CA PHE A 206 7.26 -10.32 4.94
C PHE A 206 7.45 -11.02 6.28
N SER A 207 8.51 -10.67 7.02
CA SER A 207 8.81 -11.26 8.33
C SER A 207 7.59 -11.25 9.26
N PRO A 208 7.30 -12.35 9.98
CA PRO A 208 8.08 -13.59 10.08
C PRO A 208 7.81 -14.58 8.93
N ASN A 209 6.89 -14.28 8.02
CA ASN A 209 6.53 -15.17 6.93
C ASN A 209 7.56 -15.16 5.81
N THR A 210 7.62 -16.27 5.08
CA THR A 210 8.58 -16.44 4.00
C THR A 210 8.31 -15.46 2.86
N LEU A 211 9.34 -14.72 2.44
CA LEU A 211 9.29 -13.90 1.24
C LEU A 211 9.20 -14.82 0.00
N PRO A 212 8.17 -14.67 -0.87
CA PRO A 212 8.06 -15.48 -2.07
C PRO A 212 9.22 -15.24 -3.04
N ASP A 213 9.62 -16.31 -3.74
CA ASP A 213 10.66 -16.25 -4.75
C ASP A 213 10.32 -15.24 -5.84
N PHE A 214 11.35 -14.49 -6.28
CA PHE A 214 11.24 -13.48 -7.33
C PHE A 214 10.19 -12.37 -7.07
N TYR A 215 9.71 -12.21 -5.84
CA TYR A 215 8.69 -11.21 -5.48
C TYR A 215 9.06 -9.80 -5.96
N LEU A 216 10.30 -9.35 -5.70
CA LEU A 216 10.76 -8.01 -6.10
C LEU A 216 10.62 -7.76 -7.61
N GLN A 217 10.97 -8.76 -8.42
CA GLN A 217 10.92 -8.67 -9.87
C GLN A 217 9.48 -8.77 -10.37
N ASN A 218 8.75 -9.79 -9.94
CA ASN A 218 7.40 -10.08 -10.41
C ASN A 218 6.43 -8.95 -10.03
N ALA A 219 6.44 -8.53 -8.76
CA ALA A 219 5.62 -7.42 -8.26
C ALA A 219 6.18 -6.04 -8.66
N SER A 220 7.31 -5.98 -9.40
CA SER A 220 7.89 -4.73 -9.89
C SER A 220 8.16 -3.67 -8.81
N ILE A 221 8.50 -4.11 -7.59
CA ILE A 221 8.74 -3.23 -6.43
C ILE A 221 9.82 -2.15 -6.70
N PRO A 222 10.91 -2.42 -7.45
CA PRO A 222 11.90 -1.38 -7.76
C PRO A 222 11.34 -0.14 -8.47
N LEU A 223 10.12 -0.16 -9.05
CA LEU A 223 9.47 1.03 -9.60
C LEU A 223 9.35 2.18 -8.59
N VAL A 224 9.26 1.90 -7.28
CA VAL A 224 9.23 2.93 -6.23
C VAL A 224 10.52 3.76 -6.19
N LEU A 225 11.64 3.18 -6.62
CA LEU A 225 12.96 3.85 -6.59
C LEU A 225 13.14 4.86 -7.72
N ARG A 226 12.17 4.98 -8.64
CA ARG A 226 12.15 6.06 -9.60
C ARG A 226 11.98 7.40 -8.89
N PRO A 227 12.77 8.45 -9.20
CA PRO A 227 12.77 9.68 -8.40
C PRO A 227 11.41 10.34 -8.21
N SER A 228 10.54 10.33 -9.23
CA SER A 228 9.18 10.87 -9.12
C SER A 228 8.30 10.02 -8.20
N ALA A 229 8.36 8.70 -8.32
CA ALA A 229 7.58 7.76 -7.50
C ALA A 229 8.05 7.78 -6.05
N PHE A 230 9.36 7.82 -5.82
CA PHE A 230 9.96 7.91 -4.50
C PHE A 230 9.49 9.18 -3.76
N ARG A 231 9.47 10.32 -4.45
CA ARG A 231 8.94 11.58 -3.89
C ARG A 231 7.45 11.55 -3.63
N ALA A 232 6.65 11.01 -4.57
CA ALA A 232 5.21 10.86 -4.39
C ALA A 232 4.90 9.99 -3.15
N ASN A 233 5.57 8.85 -3.04
CA ASN A 233 5.47 7.96 -1.87
C ASN A 233 5.87 8.66 -0.58
N ALA A 234 6.96 9.43 -0.59
CA ALA A 234 7.42 10.15 0.59
C ALA A 234 6.47 11.24 1.05
N ARG A 235 5.86 11.99 0.12
CA ARG A 235 4.83 12.99 0.45
C ARG A 235 3.58 12.33 1.02
N ASP A 236 3.17 11.20 0.45
CA ASP A 236 2.04 10.39 0.95
C ASP A 236 2.28 9.95 2.39
N VAL A 237 3.44 9.35 2.67
CA VAL A 237 3.77 8.87 4.02
C VAL A 237 3.95 10.04 5.01
N ALA A 238 4.58 11.14 4.58
CA ALA A 238 4.83 12.29 5.44
C ALA A 238 3.54 13.00 5.91
N GLN A 239 2.46 12.99 5.10
CA GLN A 239 1.18 13.59 5.47
C GLN A 239 0.22 12.62 6.17
N LEU A 240 0.52 11.31 6.18
CA LEU A 240 -0.41 10.27 6.64
C LEU A 240 -0.88 10.52 8.06
N HIS A 241 0.05 10.79 8.98
CA HIS A 241 -0.26 11.00 10.39
C HIS A 241 -1.24 12.16 10.61
N ASP A 242 -1.00 13.30 9.96
CA ASP A 242 -1.90 14.46 10.05
C ASP A 242 -3.27 14.17 9.44
N TYR A 243 -3.29 13.46 8.31
CA TYR A 243 -4.53 13.03 7.70
C TYR A 243 -5.34 12.14 8.65
N VAL A 244 -4.78 11.05 9.16
CA VAL A 244 -5.54 10.09 9.99
C VAL A 244 -5.98 10.69 11.32
N ARG A 245 -5.19 11.61 11.90
CA ARG A 245 -5.60 12.37 13.10
C ARG A 245 -6.90 13.14 12.89
N THR A 246 -7.12 13.67 11.70
CA THR A 246 -8.34 14.42 11.36
C THR A 246 -9.46 13.52 10.83
N ALA A 247 -9.12 12.43 10.13
CA ALA A 247 -10.08 11.56 9.47
C ALA A 247 -10.70 10.51 10.41
N SER A 248 -9.92 9.94 11.34
CA SER A 248 -10.37 8.80 12.15
C SER A 248 -11.59 9.05 13.04
N PRO A 249 -11.81 10.25 13.64
CA PRO A 249 -13.02 10.51 14.44
C PRO A 249 -14.34 10.37 13.67
N ALA A 250 -14.27 10.36 12.33
CA ALA A 250 -15.41 10.26 11.45
C ALA A 250 -15.59 8.86 10.83
N TYR A 251 -14.77 7.87 11.19
CA TYR A 251 -14.94 6.50 10.70
C TYR A 251 -16.28 5.87 11.10
N ARG A 252 -16.93 6.36 12.16
CA ARG A 252 -18.32 6.01 12.55
C ARG A 252 -19.39 6.31 11.49
N GLU A 253 -19.06 7.16 10.53
CA GLU A 253 -19.92 7.49 9.40
C GLU A 253 -19.93 6.38 8.34
N ILE A 254 -18.90 5.53 8.30
CA ILE A 254 -18.79 4.41 7.36
C ILE A 254 -19.83 3.35 7.73
N LYS A 255 -20.72 3.03 6.78
CA LYS A 255 -21.81 2.04 6.96
C LYS A 255 -21.62 0.74 6.18
N ALA A 256 -20.63 0.70 5.29
CA ALA A 256 -20.37 -0.48 4.48
C ALA A 256 -19.89 -1.66 5.37
N PRO A 257 -20.34 -2.90 5.10
CA PRO A 257 -19.80 -4.10 5.72
C PRO A 257 -18.27 -4.10 5.62
N THR A 258 -17.61 -4.34 6.75
CA THR A 258 -16.16 -4.16 6.86
C THR A 258 -15.51 -5.35 7.54
N VAL A 259 -14.46 -5.89 6.92
CA VAL A 259 -13.57 -6.87 7.51
C VAL A 259 -12.16 -6.32 7.56
N VAL A 260 -11.46 -6.53 8.67
CA VAL A 260 -10.06 -6.17 8.86
C VAL A 260 -9.27 -7.46 9.13
N ILE A 261 -8.22 -7.70 8.36
CA ILE A 261 -7.31 -8.85 8.54
C ILE A 261 -5.95 -8.33 8.96
N SER A 262 -5.49 -8.79 10.14
CA SER A 262 -4.20 -8.39 10.70
C SER A 262 -3.49 -9.53 11.38
N GLY A 263 -2.17 -9.51 11.30
CA GLY A 263 -1.30 -10.45 11.99
C GLY A 263 -0.76 -9.92 13.31
N ASP A 264 -0.48 -10.81 14.25
CA ASP A 264 0.11 -10.46 15.55
C ASP A 264 1.64 -10.28 15.50
N ARG A 265 2.26 -10.48 14.34
CA ARG A 265 3.71 -10.30 14.10
C ARG A 265 4.02 -9.24 13.04
N ASP A 266 3.07 -8.34 12.76
CA ASP A 266 3.31 -7.20 11.87
C ASP A 266 4.36 -6.24 12.47
N LYS A 267 5.47 -6.08 11.75
CA LYS A 267 6.59 -5.20 12.15
C LYS A 267 6.59 -3.85 11.42
N VAL A 268 5.58 -3.56 10.62
CA VAL A 268 5.52 -2.38 9.74
C VAL A 268 4.51 -1.35 10.26
N VAL A 269 3.33 -1.81 10.70
CA VAL A 269 2.29 -0.94 11.23
C VAL A 269 1.82 -1.40 12.61
N TYR A 270 1.40 -0.46 13.45
CA TYR A 270 0.89 -0.79 14.78
C TYR A 270 -0.50 -1.42 14.66
N ALA A 271 -0.57 -2.73 14.46
CA ALA A 271 -1.82 -3.45 14.23
C ALA A 271 -2.83 -3.22 15.37
N THR A 272 -2.36 -3.11 16.63
CA THR A 272 -3.17 -2.81 17.82
C THR A 272 -3.73 -1.38 17.85
N ILE A 273 -3.16 -0.45 17.08
CA ILE A 273 -3.69 0.90 16.92
C ILE A 273 -4.65 0.94 15.72
N HIS A 274 -4.20 0.47 14.56
CA HIS A 274 -4.95 0.66 13.32
C HIS A 274 -6.11 -0.31 13.16
N SER A 275 -5.89 -1.60 13.44
CA SER A 275 -6.88 -2.65 13.20
C SER A 275 -7.96 -2.64 14.28
N VAL A 276 -7.54 -2.57 15.55
CA VAL A 276 -8.46 -2.40 16.68
C VAL A 276 -9.18 -1.06 16.59
N GLY A 277 -8.51 -0.01 16.13
CA GLY A 277 -9.14 1.29 15.87
C GLY A 277 -10.27 1.19 14.85
N LEU A 278 -10.06 0.49 13.73
CA LEU A 278 -11.12 0.28 12.72
C LEU A 278 -12.28 -0.56 13.26
N GLU A 279 -11.99 -1.65 13.97
CA GLU A 279 -13.01 -2.48 14.63
C GLU A 279 -13.87 -1.65 15.61
N ARG A 280 -13.22 -0.80 16.40
CA ARG A 280 -13.88 0.08 17.35
C ARG A 280 -14.72 1.17 16.66
N ASP A 281 -14.18 1.80 15.62
CA ASP A 281 -14.72 3.05 15.09
C ASP A 281 -15.65 2.87 13.89
N ILE A 282 -15.62 1.74 13.18
CA ILE A 282 -16.55 1.42 12.09
C ILE A 282 -17.65 0.48 12.62
N PRO A 283 -18.93 0.91 12.66
CA PRO A 283 -20.02 0.08 13.16
C PRO A 283 -20.14 -1.24 12.41
N GLY A 284 -20.03 -2.35 13.14
CA GLY A 284 -20.15 -3.70 12.57
C GLY A 284 -18.90 -4.19 11.83
N ALA A 285 -17.76 -3.51 11.95
CA ALA A 285 -16.50 -4.04 11.46
C ALA A 285 -16.08 -5.30 12.22
N GLU A 286 -15.62 -6.30 11.50
CA GLU A 286 -15.09 -7.55 12.06
C GLU A 286 -13.57 -7.58 11.91
N LEU A 287 -12.85 -7.77 13.02
CA LEU A 287 -11.41 -7.95 13.03
C LEU A 287 -11.05 -9.44 13.11
N VAL A 288 -10.27 -9.90 12.14
CA VAL A 288 -9.70 -11.24 12.09
C VAL A 288 -8.21 -11.16 12.40
N TRP A 289 -7.85 -11.65 13.59
CA TRP A 289 -6.45 -11.83 13.99
C TRP A 289 -5.92 -13.15 13.48
N VAL A 290 -4.73 -13.13 12.90
CA VAL A 290 -4.01 -14.33 12.45
C VAL A 290 -2.68 -14.43 13.19
N ARG A 291 -2.49 -15.50 13.95
CA ARG A 291 -1.23 -15.76 14.64
C ARG A 291 -0.09 -16.06 13.68
N ASN A 292 1.08 -15.52 14.01
CA ASN A 292 2.31 -15.60 13.25
C ASN A 292 2.24 -15.01 11.83
N LEU A 293 1.27 -14.13 11.57
CA LEU A 293 1.16 -13.40 10.31
C LEU A 293 1.88 -12.04 10.43
N GLY A 294 2.66 -11.70 9.41
CA GLY A 294 3.34 -10.41 9.24
C GLY A 294 2.51 -9.41 8.44
N HIS A 295 3.19 -8.47 7.77
CA HIS A 295 2.53 -7.33 7.11
C HIS A 295 1.87 -7.65 5.75
N LYS A 296 1.97 -8.88 5.21
CA LYS A 296 1.46 -9.24 3.86
C LYS A 296 0.34 -10.30 3.86
N PRO A 297 -0.85 -10.01 4.43
CA PRO A 297 -2.00 -10.94 4.35
C PRO A 297 -2.40 -11.32 2.93
N ASP A 298 -2.26 -10.42 1.97
CA ASP A 298 -2.54 -10.62 0.55
C ASP A 298 -1.69 -11.72 -0.10
N TRP A 299 -0.45 -11.92 0.36
CA TRP A 299 0.43 -12.99 -0.15
C TRP A 299 0.41 -14.26 0.70
N ILE A 300 0.26 -14.11 2.01
CA ILE A 300 0.41 -15.23 2.96
C ILE A 300 -0.93 -15.92 3.26
N ALA A 301 -2.02 -15.17 3.23
CA ALA A 301 -3.37 -15.63 3.53
C ALA A 301 -4.39 -15.24 2.42
N PRO A 302 -4.09 -15.44 1.12
CA PRO A 302 -4.95 -14.95 0.05
C PRO A 302 -6.34 -15.63 0.05
N ASP A 303 -6.45 -16.85 0.55
CA ASP A 303 -7.71 -17.55 0.79
C ASP A 303 -8.57 -16.90 1.88
N LEU A 304 -7.95 -16.38 2.95
CA LEU A 304 -8.64 -15.57 3.96
C LEU A 304 -9.12 -14.24 3.38
N VAL A 305 -8.33 -13.60 2.51
CA VAL A 305 -8.75 -12.38 1.80
C VAL A 305 -9.98 -12.65 0.93
N VAL A 306 -9.99 -13.75 0.17
CA VAL A 306 -11.15 -14.17 -0.63
C VAL A 306 -12.35 -14.48 0.27
N GLY A 307 -12.14 -15.13 1.42
CA GLY A 307 -13.19 -15.35 2.43
C GLY A 307 -13.79 -14.03 2.93
N ALA A 308 -12.95 -13.04 3.23
CA ALA A 308 -13.40 -11.72 3.67
C ALA A 308 -14.21 -10.99 2.60
N ILE A 309 -13.79 -11.07 1.33
CA ILE A 309 -14.54 -10.52 0.18
C ILE A 309 -15.94 -11.14 0.11
N ARG A 310 -16.03 -12.47 0.20
CA ARG A 310 -17.31 -13.20 0.22
C ARG A 310 -18.19 -12.79 1.41
N LYS A 311 -17.60 -12.63 2.58
CA LYS A 311 -18.33 -12.22 3.79
C LYS A 311 -18.93 -10.82 3.66
N VAL A 312 -18.15 -9.83 3.20
CA VAL A 312 -18.70 -8.48 2.99
C VAL A 312 -19.68 -8.41 1.81
N ALA A 313 -19.65 -9.40 0.91
CA ALA A 313 -20.68 -9.59 -0.13
C ALA A 313 -21.99 -10.21 0.42
N GLY A 314 -22.04 -10.60 1.70
CA GLY A 314 -23.22 -11.14 2.37
C GLY A 314 -23.27 -12.67 2.46
N GLU A 315 -22.21 -13.37 2.06
CA GLU A 315 -22.12 -14.82 2.26
C GLU A 315 -21.82 -15.17 3.73
N ASP A 316 -22.40 -16.27 4.21
CA ASP A 316 -22.08 -16.82 5.53
C ASP A 316 -20.72 -17.55 5.48
N VAL A 317 -19.66 -16.83 5.86
CA VAL A 317 -18.28 -17.33 5.85
C VAL A 317 -17.69 -17.27 7.26
N ASP A 318 -17.24 -18.42 7.76
CA ASP A 318 -16.47 -18.53 8.98
C ASP A 318 -15.00 -18.14 8.74
N LEU A 319 -14.70 -16.85 8.89
CA LEU A 319 -13.35 -16.32 8.73
C LEU A 319 -12.39 -16.83 9.81
N GLN A 320 -12.89 -17.18 11.00
CA GLN A 320 -12.04 -17.69 12.09
C GLN A 320 -11.55 -19.10 11.77
N ALA A 321 -12.39 -19.94 11.15
CA ALA A 321 -11.97 -21.24 10.66
C ALA A 321 -10.90 -21.13 9.56
N ILE A 322 -11.07 -20.21 8.60
CA ILE A 322 -10.06 -19.97 7.55
C ILE A 322 -8.76 -19.42 8.17
N ALA A 323 -8.85 -18.47 9.10
CA ALA A 323 -7.71 -17.92 9.82
C ALA A 323 -6.94 -19.03 10.56
N LYS A 324 -7.62 -19.93 11.26
CA LYS A 324 -6.98 -21.07 11.94
C LYS A 324 -6.27 -22.02 10.97
N ALA A 325 -6.83 -22.22 9.77
CA ALA A 325 -6.16 -22.99 8.72
C ALA A 325 -4.88 -22.28 8.24
N VAL A 326 -4.93 -20.96 8.05
CA VAL A 326 -3.76 -20.13 7.73
C VAL A 326 -2.70 -20.25 8.82
N GLU A 327 -3.08 -20.08 10.10
CA GLU A 327 -2.19 -20.22 11.26
C GLU A 327 -1.48 -21.58 11.27
N GLY A 328 -2.20 -22.66 10.96
CA GLY A 328 -1.61 -23.99 10.83
C GLY A 328 -0.53 -24.08 9.74
N ARG A 329 -0.71 -23.39 8.60
CA ARG A 329 0.27 -23.35 7.51
C ARG A 329 1.52 -22.56 7.86
N ILE A 330 1.36 -21.47 8.62
CA ILE A 330 2.45 -20.52 8.90
C ILE A 330 3.02 -20.64 10.32
N ALA A 331 2.57 -21.59 11.14
CA ALA A 331 2.98 -21.70 12.55
C ALA A 331 4.49 -21.83 12.76
N GLY A 332 5.21 -22.41 11.78
CA GLY A 332 6.67 -22.60 11.83
C GLY A 332 7.48 -21.48 11.17
N ASP A 333 6.83 -20.46 10.59
CA ASP A 333 7.52 -19.37 9.91
C ASP A 333 8.31 -18.52 10.89
N ALA A 334 9.59 -18.32 10.60
CA ALA A 334 10.52 -17.47 11.36
C ALA A 334 11.49 -16.70 10.43
N TYR A 335 11.06 -16.43 9.21
CA TYR A 335 11.84 -15.77 8.18
C TYR A 335 12.34 -14.40 8.63
N ASN A 336 13.66 -14.27 8.73
CA ASN A 336 14.36 -13.09 9.24
C ASN A 336 13.87 -12.57 10.60
N ASP A 337 13.29 -13.45 11.42
CA ASP A 337 12.97 -13.09 12.78
C ASP A 337 14.24 -12.72 13.56
N GLY A 338 14.16 -11.68 14.38
CA GLY A 338 15.31 -11.07 15.07
C GLY A 338 16.24 -10.19 14.22
N LYS A 339 16.18 -10.22 12.87
CA LYS A 339 16.90 -9.25 12.01
C LYS A 339 16.09 -7.99 11.75
N CYS A 340 14.77 -8.14 11.72
CA CYS A 340 13.83 -7.04 11.51
C CYS A 340 13.35 -6.52 12.86
N PRO A 341 13.52 -5.21 13.14
CA PRO A 341 13.18 -4.64 14.43
C PRO A 341 11.67 -4.76 14.68
N ASP A 342 11.31 -5.23 15.87
CA ASP A 342 9.92 -5.19 16.29
C ASP A 342 9.49 -3.74 16.52
N ILE A 343 8.26 -3.43 16.12
CA ILE A 343 7.59 -2.19 16.53
C ILE A 343 6.77 -2.50 17.77
N LYS A 344 6.94 -1.69 18.82
CA LYS A 344 6.13 -1.76 20.03
C LYS A 344 5.49 -0.40 20.23
N VAL A 345 4.18 -0.40 20.48
CA VAL A 345 3.51 0.83 20.92
C VAL A 345 4.11 1.18 22.29
N PRO A 346 4.67 2.38 22.49
CA PRO A 346 5.15 2.78 23.80
C PRO A 346 3.99 2.78 24.81
N ASP A 347 4.18 2.16 25.98
CA ASP A 347 3.12 1.99 26.99
C ASP A 347 2.50 3.31 27.46
N ALA A 348 3.27 4.40 27.43
CA ALA A 348 2.82 5.74 27.83
C ALA A 348 1.79 6.36 26.88
N GLU A 349 1.64 5.84 25.67
CA GLU A 349 0.78 6.41 24.62
C GLU A 349 -0.49 5.57 24.37
N LEU A 350 -0.65 4.46 25.10
CA LEU A 350 -1.90 3.69 25.19
C LEU A 350 -2.85 4.24 26.26
N ALA A 351 -2.44 5.26 27.01
CA ALA A 351 -3.30 5.92 27.98
C ALA A 351 -4.47 6.60 27.26
N PRO A 352 -5.73 6.34 27.66
CA PRO A 352 -6.87 7.03 27.09
C PRO A 352 -6.74 8.52 27.39
N THR A 353 -6.58 9.35 26.36
CA THR A 353 -6.80 10.79 26.46
C THR A 353 -8.28 11.10 26.35
#